data_AF-A0A7W1JWE9-F1
#
_entry.id   AF-A0A7W1JWE9-F1
#
_cell.length_a   1.000
_cell.length_b   1.000
_cell.length_c   1.000
_cell.angle_alpha   90.00
_cell.angle_beta   90.00
_cell.angle_gamma   90.00
#
_symmetry.space_group_name_H-M   'P 1'
#
loop_
_entity.id
_entity.type
_entity.pdbx_description
1 polymer ?
#
loop_
_entity_poly.entity_id
_entity_poly.type
_entity_poly.pdbx_seq_one_letter_code
_entity_poly.pdbx_strand_id
1 'polypeptide(L)'
;MPEPLDFALIKRLREVLDRRPATETELRTLKEEAGAWERTVSGQLEASERRIRRLNASPASSLAQIASELRRVDKLRPQLDEVRSLLTDLEDRARELRTEWVLSQATSAKTTSRRPVDRPR
;
A
#
# COMPACT_ATOMS: atom_id res chain seq x y z
N MET A 1 -5.95 -1.91 -20.88
CA MET A 1 -6.53 -1.07 -19.81
C MET A 1 -5.52 -1.08 -18.67
N PRO A 2 -5.23 0.02 -17.95
CA PRO A 2 -4.66 -0.14 -16.62
C PRO A 2 -5.62 -1.06 -15.87
N GLU A 3 -5.12 -2.18 -15.35
CA GLU A 3 -5.96 -3.06 -14.55
C GLU A 3 -6.60 -2.19 -13.46
N PRO A 4 -7.94 -2.11 -13.42
CA PRO A 4 -8.58 -1.44 -12.30
C PRO A 4 -8.05 -2.18 -11.07
N LEU A 5 -7.49 -1.39 -10.16
CA LEU A 5 -7.38 -1.70 -8.74
C LEU A 5 -7.91 -3.08 -8.40
N ASP A 6 -7.04 -4.00 -8.00
CA ASP A 6 -7.56 -5.23 -7.41
C ASP A 6 -8.34 -4.79 -6.16
N PHE A 7 -9.66 -4.74 -6.32
CA PHE A 7 -10.58 -4.29 -5.30
C PHE A 7 -10.38 -5.12 -4.02
N ALA A 8 -9.93 -6.36 -4.15
CA ALA A 8 -9.54 -7.20 -3.02
C ALA A 8 -8.32 -6.64 -2.29
N LEU A 9 -7.28 -6.18 -2.99
CA LEU A 9 -6.09 -5.58 -2.39
C LEU A 9 -6.44 -4.32 -1.61
N ILE A 10 -7.14 -3.34 -2.22
CA ILE A 10 -7.53 -2.12 -1.47
C ILE A 10 -8.41 -2.47 -0.29
N LYS A 11 -9.41 -3.33 -0.50
CA LYS A 11 -10.32 -3.72 0.58
C LYS A 11 -9.52 -4.32 1.73
N ARG A 12 -8.56 -5.19 1.45
CA ARG A 12 -7.77 -5.82 2.50
C ARG A 12 -6.82 -4.84 3.18
N LEU A 13 -6.16 -3.96 2.43
CA LEU A 13 -5.37 -2.86 3.00
C LEU A 13 -6.20 -2.04 3.97
N ARG A 14 -7.39 -1.57 3.56
CA ARG A 14 -8.30 -0.80 4.41
C ARG A 14 -8.74 -1.58 5.65
N GLU A 15 -9.05 -2.86 5.52
CA GLU A 15 -9.37 -3.70 6.68
C GLU A 15 -8.23 -3.78 7.72
N VAL A 16 -6.99 -3.92 7.26
CA VAL A 16 -5.80 -3.94 8.14
C VAL A 16 -5.60 -2.57 8.81
N LEU A 17 -5.78 -1.49 8.06
CA LEU A 17 -5.73 -0.11 8.57
C LEU A 17 -6.85 0.16 9.59
N ASP A 18 -8.02 -0.44 9.40
CA ASP A 18 -9.15 -0.46 10.35
C ASP A 18 -8.91 -1.40 11.54
N ARG A 19 -7.65 -1.72 11.83
CA ARG A 19 -7.21 -2.57 12.95
C ARG A 19 -7.76 -3.99 12.93
N ARG A 20 -8.23 -4.52 11.80
CA ARG A 20 -8.49 -5.95 11.72
C ARG A 20 -7.18 -6.73 11.90
N PRO A 21 -7.23 -7.91 12.53
CA PRO A 21 -6.05 -8.75 12.68
C PRO A 21 -5.40 -9.06 11.33
N ALA A 22 -4.08 -9.00 11.32
CA ALA A 22 -3.25 -9.40 10.19
C ALA A 22 -2.02 -10.15 10.70
N THR A 23 -1.54 -11.10 9.92
CA THR A 23 -0.29 -11.80 10.23
C THR A 23 0.91 -11.04 9.67
N GLU A 24 2.10 -11.29 10.21
CA GLU A 24 3.36 -10.72 9.69
C GLU A 24 3.59 -11.10 8.22
N THR A 25 3.25 -12.34 7.83
CA THR A 25 3.33 -12.77 6.43
C THR A 25 2.36 -11.98 5.55
N GLU A 26 1.14 -11.77 6.02
CA GLU A 26 0.14 -10.99 5.30
C GLU A 26 0.54 -9.52 5.14
N LEU A 27 1.08 -8.88 6.18
CA LEU A 27 1.60 -7.51 6.08
C LEU A 27 2.71 -7.39 5.02
N ARG A 28 3.60 -8.39 4.95
CA ARG A 28 4.67 -8.44 3.94
C ARG A 28 4.09 -8.57 2.54
N THR A 29 3.15 -9.50 2.33
CA THR A 29 2.48 -9.69 1.04
C THR A 29 1.75 -8.42 0.60
N LEU A 30 0.96 -7.80 1.49
CA LEU A 30 0.26 -6.55 1.19
C LEU A 30 1.23 -5.42 0.82
N LYS A 31 2.38 -5.32 1.49
CA LYS A 31 3.42 -4.34 1.17
C LYS A 31 4.03 -4.60 -0.21
N GLU A 32 4.33 -5.85 -0.53
CA GLU A 32 4.90 -6.24 -1.82
C GLU A 32 3.92 -5.96 -2.97
N GLU A 33 2.65 -6.35 -2.81
CA GLU A 33 1.59 -6.13 -3.79
C GLU A 33 1.32 -4.64 -4.01
N ALA A 34 1.14 -3.86 -2.94
CA ALA A 34 0.96 -2.41 -3.04
C ALA A 34 2.19 -1.72 -3.64
N GLY A 35 3.41 -2.16 -3.29
CA GLY A 35 4.64 -1.64 -3.87
C GLY A 35 4.84 -2.01 -5.35
N ALA A 36 4.35 -3.17 -5.79
CA ALA A 36 4.30 -3.53 -7.22
C ALA A 36 3.29 -2.68 -7.98
N TRP A 37 2.15 -2.38 -7.36
CA TRP A 37 1.15 -1.51 -7.92
C TRP A 37 1.64 -0.07 -8.07
N GLU A 38 2.28 0.51 -7.04
CA GLU A 38 2.88 1.87 -7.11
C GLU A 38 3.83 2.00 -8.29
N ARG A 39 4.77 1.06 -8.43
CA ARG A 39 5.74 1.05 -9.54
C ARG A 39 5.06 0.94 -10.90
N THR A 40 4.00 0.15 -10.99
CA THR A 40 3.25 -0.04 -12.23
C THR A 40 2.52 1.25 -12.63
N VAL A 41 1.80 1.88 -11.71
CA VAL A 41 1.08 3.14 -11.98
C VAL A 41 2.05 4.26 -12.30
N SER A 42 3.13 4.38 -11.53
CA SER A 42 4.20 5.35 -11.77
C SER A 42 4.79 5.19 -13.17
N GLY A 43 5.17 3.96 -13.55
CA GLY A 43 5.72 3.69 -14.89
C GLY A 43 4.74 4.00 -16.02
N GLN A 44 3.43 3.74 -15.82
CA GLN A 44 2.40 4.11 -16.79
C GLN A 44 2.21 5.63 -16.90
N LEU A 45 2.23 6.34 -15.77
CA LEU A 45 2.11 7.79 -15.72
C LEU A 45 3.28 8.44 -16.48
N GLU A 46 4.51 8.04 -16.17
CA GLU A 46 5.69 8.52 -16.89
C GLU A 46 5.63 8.21 -18.38
N ALA A 47 5.13 7.04 -18.78
CA ALA A 47 4.99 6.67 -20.17
C ALA A 47 4.00 7.58 -20.92
N SER A 48 2.87 7.90 -20.30
CA SER A 48 1.90 8.86 -20.83
C SER A 48 2.46 10.27 -20.91
N GLU A 49 3.18 10.74 -19.89
CA GLU A 49 3.84 12.05 -19.92
C GLU A 49 4.91 12.14 -21.01
N ARG A 50 5.73 11.09 -21.18
CA ARG A 50 6.69 11.00 -22.29
C ARG A 50 5.96 11.03 -23.64
N ARG A 51 4.79 10.40 -23.76
CA ARG A 51 3.99 10.40 -24.99
C ARG A 51 3.42 11.79 -25.30
N ILE A 52 2.89 12.49 -24.30
CA ILE A 52 2.40 13.87 -24.43
C ILE A 52 3.51 14.78 -24.91
N ARG A 53 4.71 14.72 -24.30
CA ARG A 53 5.88 15.51 -24.75
C ARG A 53 6.22 15.27 -26.22
N ARG A 54 6.21 14.01 -26.68
CA ARG A 54 6.45 13.68 -28.09
C ARG A 54 5.37 14.22 -29.04
N LEU A 55 4.11 14.13 -28.65
CA LEU A 55 2.99 14.63 -29.46
C LEU A 55 3.03 16.16 -29.55
N ASN A 56 3.29 16.85 -28.44
CA ASN A 56 3.38 18.32 -28.41
C ASN A 56 4.59 18.86 -29.21
N ALA A 57 5.65 18.08 -29.38
CA ALA A 57 6.81 18.47 -30.17
C ALA A 57 6.54 18.46 -31.70
N SER A 58 5.45 17.83 -32.15
CA SER A 58 5.09 17.76 -33.57
C SER A 58 3.75 18.48 -33.83
N PRO A 59 3.76 19.61 -34.57
CA PRO A 59 2.54 20.35 -34.91
C PRO A 59 1.51 19.56 -35.72
N ALA A 60 1.94 18.48 -36.39
CA ALA A 60 1.06 17.59 -37.14
C ALA A 60 0.38 16.51 -36.28
N SER A 61 0.71 16.43 -34.98
CA SER A 61 0.14 15.43 -34.09
C SER A 61 -1.35 15.63 -33.88
N SER A 62 -2.06 14.52 -33.71
CA SER A 62 -3.50 14.54 -33.47
C SER A 62 -3.82 15.08 -32.07
N LEU A 63 -4.63 16.13 -32.01
CA LEU A 63 -5.20 16.65 -30.75
C LEU A 63 -6.00 15.58 -29.99
N ALA A 64 -6.64 14.65 -30.70
CA ALA A 64 -7.36 13.54 -30.09
C ALA A 64 -6.43 12.58 -29.33
N GLN A 65 -5.22 12.34 -29.86
CA GLN A 65 -4.20 11.54 -29.19
C GLN A 65 -3.67 12.25 -27.94
N ILE A 66 -3.42 13.55 -28.01
CA ILE A 66 -2.99 14.36 -26.86
C ILE A 66 -4.08 14.32 -25.76
N ALA A 67 -5.34 14.56 -26.13
CA ALA A 67 -6.47 14.50 -25.20
C ALA A 67 -6.65 13.10 -24.58
N SER A 68 -6.37 12.04 -25.33
CA SER A 68 -6.42 10.67 -24.81
C SER A 68 -5.35 10.41 -23.76
N GLU A 69 -4.11 10.88 -23.98
CA GLU A 69 -3.03 10.73 -22.98
C GLU A 69 -3.28 11.61 -21.75
N LEU A 70 -3.81 12.82 -21.92
CA LEU A 70 -4.19 13.68 -20.78
C LEU A 70 -5.26 13.00 -19.91
N ARG A 71 -6.33 12.47 -20.50
CA ARG A 71 -7.34 11.69 -19.77
C ARG A 71 -6.74 10.47 -19.06
N ARG A 72 -5.69 9.88 -19.60
CA ARG A 72 -4.99 8.75 -18.96
C ARG A 72 -4.18 9.23 -17.75
N VAL A 73 -3.45 10.34 -17.88
CA VAL A 73 -2.76 10.99 -16.75
C VAL A 73 -3.73 11.34 -15.64
N ASP A 74 -4.86 11.96 -15.97
CA ASP A 74 -5.90 12.35 -15.00
C ASP A 74 -6.47 11.15 -14.24
N LYS A 75 -6.51 9.97 -14.85
CA LYS A 75 -6.94 8.72 -14.19
C LYS A 75 -5.84 8.09 -13.33
N LEU A 76 -4.58 8.19 -13.73
CA LEU A 76 -3.46 7.53 -13.06
C LEU A 76 -2.99 8.30 -11.82
N ARG A 77 -3.07 9.63 -11.82
CA ARG A 77 -2.62 10.45 -10.69
C ARG A 77 -3.33 10.12 -9.36
N PRO A 78 -4.67 10.10 -9.28
CA PRO A 78 -5.36 9.74 -8.04
C PRO A 78 -5.05 8.32 -7.56
N GLN A 79 -4.83 7.38 -8.49
CA GLN A 79 -4.44 6.00 -8.15
C GLN A 79 -3.03 5.95 -7.56
N LEU A 80 -2.10 6.74 -8.10
CA LEU A 80 -0.74 6.84 -7.56
C LEU A 80 -0.73 7.48 -6.17
N ASP A 81 -1.56 8.49 -5.95
CA ASP A 81 -1.70 9.14 -4.66
C ASP A 81 -2.33 8.17 -3.63
N GLU A 82 -3.36 7.42 -4.03
CA GLU A 82 -4.01 6.42 -3.18
C GLU A 82 -3.04 5.31 -2.76
N VAL A 83 -2.31 4.69 -3.69
CA VAL A 83 -1.36 3.62 -3.34
C VAL A 83 -0.24 4.12 -2.43
N ARG A 84 0.23 5.35 -2.63
CA ARG A 84 1.27 5.94 -1.78
C ARG A 84 0.77 6.18 -0.37
N SER A 85 -0.45 6.72 -0.23
CA SER A 85 -1.09 6.88 1.08
C SER A 85 -1.24 5.53 1.78
N LEU A 86 -1.80 4.53 1.10
CA LEU A 86 -2.02 3.20 1.66
C LEU A 86 -0.69 2.52 2.06
N LEU A 87 0.38 2.72 1.29
CA LEU A 87 1.71 2.20 1.63
C LEU A 87 2.27 2.85 2.91
N THR A 88 2.18 4.17 3.04
CA THR A 88 2.60 4.88 4.25
C THR A 88 1.80 4.41 5.46
N ASP A 89 0.48 4.37 5.34
CA ASP A 89 -0.40 3.95 6.43
C ASP A 89 -0.14 2.48 6.84
N LEU A 90 0.15 1.61 5.87
CA LEU A 90 0.49 0.21 6.13
C LEU A 90 1.83 0.07 6.87
N GLU A 91 2.83 0.88 6.53
CA GLU A 91 4.12 0.88 7.22
C GLU A 91 3.99 1.32 8.68
N ASP A 92 3.18 2.35 8.93
CA ASP A 92 2.85 2.81 10.28
C ASP A 92 2.09 1.73 11.05
N ARG A 93 1.06 1.13 10.46
CA ARG A 93 0.30 0.05 11.12
C ARG A 93 1.15 -1.18 11.42
N ALA A 94 2.04 -1.55 10.49
CA ALA A 94 2.97 -2.65 10.71
C ALA A 94 3.96 -2.34 11.86
N ARG A 95 4.33 -1.07 12.05
CA ARG A 95 5.16 -0.65 13.20
C ARG A 95 4.39 -0.73 14.51
N GLU A 96 3.15 -0.27 14.53
CA GLU A 96 2.26 -0.38 15.70
C GLU A 96 2.11 -1.83 16.14
N LEU A 97 1.75 -2.74 15.21
CA LEU A 97 1.58 -4.17 15.49
C LEU A 97 2.84 -4.81 16.07
N ARG A 98 4.02 -4.47 15.54
CA ARG A 98 5.30 -4.93 16.08
C ARG A 98 5.51 -4.43 17.50
N THR A 99 5.21 -3.17 17.80
CA THR A 99 5.31 -2.62 19.15
C THR A 99 4.31 -3.27 20.11
N GLU A 100 3.05 -3.42 19.72
CA GLU A 100 2.01 -4.11 20.49
C GLU A 100 2.45 -5.55 20.84
N TRP A 101 2.99 -6.27 19.86
CA TRP A 101 3.50 -7.62 20.06
C TRP A 101 4.65 -7.65 21.07
N VAL A 102 5.68 -6.81 20.93
CA VAL A 102 6.81 -6.74 21.87
C VAL A 102 6.34 -6.41 23.30
N LEU A 103 5.41 -5.46 23.45
CA LEU A 103 4.86 -5.08 24.75
C LEU A 103 4.05 -6.22 25.39
N SER A 104 3.29 -6.97 24.58
CA SER A 104 2.56 -8.15 25.05
C SER A 104 3.50 -9.23 25.59
N GLN A 105 4.63 -9.49 24.91
CA GLN A 105 5.62 -10.47 25.34
C GLN A 105 6.27 -10.07 26.67
N ALA A 106 6.66 -8.81 26.83
CA ALA A 106 7.23 -8.30 28.07
C ALA A 106 6.26 -8.41 29.27
N THR A 107 4.96 -8.15 29.02
CA THR A 107 3.92 -8.24 30.06
C THR A 107 3.61 -9.70 30.43
N SER A 108 3.58 -10.61 29.46
CA SER A 108 3.42 -12.05 29.71
C SER A 108 4.58 -12.62 30.53
N ALA A 109 5.83 -12.28 30.20
CA ALA A 109 7.00 -12.75 30.94
C ALA A 109 6.97 -12.30 32.42
N LYS A 110 6.57 -11.06 32.68
CA LYS A 110 6.43 -10.50 34.05
C LYS A 110 5.35 -11.22 34.86
N THR A 111 4.26 -11.62 34.22
CA THR A 111 3.14 -12.33 34.88
C THR A 111 3.55 -13.74 35.27
N THR A 112 4.24 -14.47 34.39
CA THR A 112 4.75 -15.82 34.67
C THR A 112 5.77 -15.83 35.82
N SER A 113 6.63 -14.79 35.91
CA SER A 113 7.59 -14.64 37.01
C SER A 113 6.95 -14.34 38.37
N ARG A 114 5.68 -13.91 38.42
CA ARG A 114 5.01 -13.45 39.64
C ARG A 114 4.15 -14.50 40.33
N ARG A 115 4.07 -15.73 39.80
CA ARG A 115 3.33 -16.84 40.41
C ARG A 115 4.21 -17.50 41.48
N PRO A 116 3.92 -17.33 42.79
CA PRO A 116 4.61 -18.08 43.82
C PRO A 116 4.14 -19.53 43.74
N VAL A 117 5.08 -20.47 43.80
CA VAL A 117 4.81 -21.89 44.06
C VAL A 117 4.25 -21.98 45.48
N ASP A 118 2.92 -21.99 45.61
CA ASP A 118 2.28 -22.50 46.81
C ASP A 118 2.31 -24.03 46.72
N ARG A 119 3.21 -24.63 47.49
CA ARG A 119 3.39 -26.08 47.61
C ARG A 119 2.64 -26.51 48.88
N PRO A 120 1.55 -27.29 48.81
CA PRO A 120 1.01 -27.93 50.00
C PRO A 120 1.89 -29.13 50.38
N ARG A 121 2.04 -29.32 51.70
CA ARG A 121 2.80 -30.39 52.36
C ARG A 121 2.16 -31.77 52.18
#